data_AF-A0A0C2CJ18-F1
#
_entry.id   AF-A0A0C2CJ18-F1
#
_cell.length_a   1.000
_cell.length_b   1.000
_cell.length_c   1.000
_cell.angle_alpha   90.00
_cell.angle_beta   90.00
_cell.angle_gamma   90.00
#
_symmetry.space_group_name_H-M   'P 1'
#
loop_
_entity.id
_entity.type
_entity.pdbx_description
1 polymer ?
#
loop_
_entity_poly.entity_id
_entity_poly.type
_entity_poly.pdbx_seq_one_letter_code
_entity_poly.pdbx_strand_id
1 'polypeptide(L)'
;MAADGEKTKDRGPSFKFAGVVDVNVRAIRKLHAELEPLHKVLSDNDAAADFRPPHKARSQKGWDVEWTSVDDTALLRGVYKYGLGSWEAIKMDPQLGLADKIFLKDKETEDKCSEVV
;
A
#
# COMPACT_ATOMS: atom_id res chain seq x y z
N MET A 1 -37.77 1.38 27.45
CA MET A 1 -37.95 0.66 26.16
C MET A 1 -37.07 1.37 25.14
N ALA A 2 -36.31 0.59 24.38
CA ALA A 2 -35.08 0.97 23.66
C ALA A 2 -35.28 1.90 22.45
N ALA A 3 -34.20 2.58 22.06
CA ALA A 3 -33.89 2.86 20.66
C ALA A 3 -32.36 2.90 20.53
N ASP A 4 -31.80 1.76 20.14
CA ASP A 4 -30.38 1.57 19.81
C ASP A 4 -30.07 2.34 18.52
N GLY A 5 -29.20 3.35 18.62
CA GLY A 5 -28.78 4.17 17.49
C GLY A 5 -27.71 3.44 16.68
N GLU A 6 -28.14 2.68 15.67
CA GLU A 6 -27.23 2.04 14.72
C GLU A 6 -26.46 3.11 13.93
N LYS A 7 -25.19 3.30 14.27
CA LYS A 7 -24.26 4.16 13.53
C LYS A 7 -23.96 3.52 12.18
N THR A 8 -24.77 3.83 11.17
CA THR A 8 -24.48 3.51 9.78
C THR A 8 -23.13 4.14 9.41
N LYS A 9 -22.10 3.30 9.23
CA LYS A 9 -20.79 3.75 8.74
C LYS A 9 -21.01 4.43 7.40
N ASP A 10 -20.76 5.74 7.35
CA ASP A 10 -20.78 6.56 6.13
C ASP A 10 -19.74 5.99 5.13
N ARG A 11 -20.14 5.03 4.29
CA ARG A 11 -19.25 4.33 3.35
C ARG A 11 -18.75 5.23 2.22
N GLY A 12 -19.20 6.49 2.18
CA GLY A 12 -18.88 7.48 1.16
C GLY A 12 -19.52 7.14 -0.20
N PRO A 13 -19.27 7.98 -1.22
CA PRO A 13 -19.74 7.72 -2.58
C PRO A 13 -19.09 6.43 -3.11
N SER A 14 -19.91 5.43 -3.42
CA SER A 14 -19.54 4.27 -4.22
C SER A 14 -20.38 4.22 -5.48
N PHE A 15 -19.82 3.67 -6.57
CA PHE A 15 -20.57 3.41 -7.80
C PHE A 15 -20.22 2.02 -8.32
N LYS A 16 -21.15 1.41 -9.07
CA LYS A 16 -20.91 0.12 -9.70
C LYS A 16 -20.23 0.31 -11.04
N PHE A 17 -19.02 -0.18 -11.20
CA PHE A 17 -18.36 -0.27 -12.50
C PHE A 17 -18.83 -1.53 -13.23
N ALA A 18 -19.31 -1.36 -14.47
CA ALA A 18 -19.85 -2.42 -15.32
C ALA A 18 -20.98 -3.26 -14.66
N GLY A 19 -21.67 -2.73 -13.65
CA GLY A 19 -22.73 -3.43 -12.91
C GLY A 19 -22.26 -4.53 -11.95
N VAL A 20 -20.97 -4.89 -11.95
CA VAL A 20 -20.42 -6.04 -11.22
C VAL A 20 -19.58 -5.64 -10.01
N VAL A 21 -18.79 -4.56 -10.11
CA VAL A 21 -17.81 -4.21 -9.08
C VAL A 21 -18.23 -2.93 -8.36
N ASP A 22 -18.40 -2.99 -7.04
CA ASP A 22 -18.61 -1.79 -6.23
C ASP A 22 -17.26 -1.06 -6.04
N VAL A 23 -17.20 0.16 -6.54
CA VAL A 23 -15.98 0.98 -6.51
C VAL A 23 -16.15 2.07 -5.45
N ASN A 24 -15.32 2.01 -4.41
CA ASN A 24 -15.27 3.05 -3.39
C ASN A 24 -14.44 4.24 -3.87
N VAL A 25 -15.11 5.34 -4.22
CA VAL A 25 -14.45 6.53 -4.79
C VAL A 25 -13.58 7.24 -3.76
N ARG A 26 -14.01 7.30 -2.50
CA ARG A 26 -13.23 7.96 -1.43
C ARG A 26 -11.89 7.26 -1.22
N ALA A 27 -11.88 5.93 -1.20
CA ALA A 27 -10.66 5.15 -1.01
C ALA A 27 -9.67 5.38 -2.16
N ILE A 28 -10.14 5.26 -3.41
CA ILE A 28 -9.28 5.43 -4.59
C ILE A 28 -8.72 6.85 -4.66
N ARG A 29 -9.57 7.87 -4.46
CA ARG A 29 -9.12 9.27 -4.51
C ARG A 29 -8.12 9.59 -3.41
N LYS A 30 -8.31 9.02 -2.20
CA LYS A 30 -7.37 9.17 -1.10
C LYS A 30 -6.02 8.55 -1.44
N LEU A 31 -6.01 7.30 -1.91
CA LEU A 31 -4.79 6.59 -2.30
C LEU A 31 -4.04 7.33 -3.42
N HIS A 32 -4.77 7.84 -4.43
CA HIS A 32 -4.17 8.63 -5.50
C HIS A 32 -3.49 9.89 -4.95
N ALA A 33 -4.15 10.64 -4.06
CA ALA A 33 -3.57 11.84 -3.45
C ALA A 33 -2.35 11.52 -2.55
N GLU A 34 -2.32 10.35 -1.92
CA GLU A 34 -1.18 9.89 -1.10
C GLU A 34 0.01 9.44 -1.97
N LEU A 35 -0.24 8.86 -3.15
CA LEU A 35 0.79 8.37 -4.07
C LEU A 35 1.32 9.44 -5.04
N GLU A 36 0.53 10.48 -5.34
CA GLU A 36 0.95 11.60 -6.20
C GLU A 36 2.28 12.25 -5.78
N PRO A 37 2.52 12.63 -4.50
CA PRO A 37 3.80 13.22 -4.10
C PRO A 37 4.96 12.22 -4.25
N LEU A 38 4.71 10.93 -4.01
CA LEU A 38 5.71 9.89 -4.19
C LEU A 38 6.12 9.78 -5.67
N HIS A 39 5.14 9.80 -6.58
CA HIS A 39 5.40 9.78 -8.02
C HIS A 39 6.20 10.99 -8.47
N LYS A 40 5.85 12.21 -8.02
CA LYS A 40 6.58 13.44 -8.38
C LYS A 40 8.06 13.40 -8.00
N VAL A 41 8.40 12.77 -6.88
CA VAL A 41 9.79 12.68 -6.42
C VAL A 41 10.56 11.54 -7.10
N LEU A 42 9.89 10.43 -7.42
CA LEU A 42 10.53 9.25 -8.02
C LEU A 42 10.50 9.24 -9.56
N SER A 43 9.78 10.15 -10.21
CA SER A 43 9.75 10.24 -11.68
C SER A 43 11.05 10.80 -12.27
N ASP A 44 11.79 11.61 -11.50
CA ASP A 44 13.17 11.97 -11.81
C ASP A 44 14.09 10.77 -11.53
N ASN A 45 14.43 10.01 -12.58
CA ASN A 45 15.13 8.73 -12.51
C ASN A 45 16.46 8.78 -11.72
N ASP A 46 17.18 9.90 -11.78
CA ASP A 46 18.41 10.11 -11.02
C ASP A 46 18.16 10.25 -9.51
N ALA A 47 17.05 10.89 -9.11
CA ALA A 47 16.71 11.09 -7.70
C ALA A 47 16.04 9.85 -7.08
N ALA A 48 15.55 8.91 -7.89
CA ALA A 48 14.92 7.69 -7.40
C ALA A 48 15.89 6.82 -6.60
N ALA A 49 17.18 6.80 -6.94
CA ALA A 49 18.22 6.03 -6.27
C ALA A 49 18.67 6.64 -4.92
N ASP A 50 18.50 7.95 -4.74
CA ASP A 50 18.87 8.71 -3.53
C ASP A 50 17.65 9.21 -2.74
N PHE A 51 16.43 8.84 -3.17
CA PHE A 51 15.21 9.24 -2.50
C PHE A 51 15.27 8.91 -1.02
N ARG A 52 14.94 9.88 -0.17
CA ARG A 52 14.83 9.70 1.27
C ARG A 52 13.57 10.39 1.78
N PRO A 53 12.76 9.71 2.61
CA PRO A 53 11.57 10.33 3.19
C PRO A 53 11.94 11.60 3.97
N PRO A 54 11.19 12.70 3.81
CA PRO A 54 11.51 13.99 4.43
C PRO A 54 11.39 13.98 5.96
N HIS A 55 10.62 13.05 6.52
CA HIS A 55 10.46 12.88 7.96
C HIS A 55 10.78 11.45 8.37
N LYS A 56 11.46 11.28 9.52
CA LYS A 56 11.67 9.96 10.10
C LYS A 56 10.34 9.40 10.59
N ALA A 57 10.00 8.20 10.12
CA ALA A 57 8.88 7.46 10.66
C ALA A 57 9.10 7.18 12.15
N ARG A 58 8.01 6.99 12.91
CA ARG A 58 8.11 6.58 14.31
C ARG A 58 8.83 5.23 14.36
N SER A 59 9.81 5.12 15.27
CA SER A 59 10.50 3.84 15.51
C SER A 59 9.48 2.80 15.96
N GLN A 60 9.50 1.64 15.30
CA GLN A 60 8.65 0.53 15.65
C GLN A 60 9.21 -0.17 16.88
N LYS A 61 8.44 -0.19 17.97
CA LYS A 61 8.81 -0.91 19.20
C LYS A 61 8.11 -2.26 19.19
N GLY A 62 8.87 -3.34 19.34
CA GLY A 62 8.33 -4.71 19.42
C GLY A 62 8.27 -5.46 18.10
N TRP A 63 9.07 -5.09 17.11
CA TRP A 63 9.32 -5.92 15.93
C TRP A 63 10.53 -6.81 16.19
N ASP A 64 10.48 -8.07 15.77
CA ASP A 64 11.60 -9.02 15.84
C ASP A 64 12.77 -8.65 14.91
N VAL A 65 12.55 -7.71 14.00
CA VAL A 65 13.51 -7.27 12.99
C VAL A 65 13.84 -5.80 13.16
N GLU A 66 15.12 -5.47 12.99
CA GLU A 66 15.58 -4.08 12.95
C GLU A 66 15.05 -3.38 11.69
N TRP A 67 14.22 -2.36 11.91
CA TRP A 67 13.67 -1.53 10.85
C TRP A 67 14.29 -0.14 10.88
N THR A 68 14.98 0.21 9.79
CA THR A 68 15.72 1.45 9.63
C THR A 68 15.07 2.36 8.59
N SER A 69 15.52 3.62 8.51
CA SER A 69 15.04 4.54 7.48
C SER A 69 15.43 4.12 6.05
N VAL A 70 16.41 3.23 5.90
CA VAL A 70 16.76 2.64 4.60
C VAL A 70 15.67 1.67 4.16
N ASP A 71 15.15 0.89 5.11
CA ASP A 71 14.04 -0.04 4.87
C ASP A 71 12.74 0.70 4.51
N ASP A 72 12.45 1.83 5.16
CA ASP A 72 11.33 2.71 4.78
C ASP A 72 11.44 3.18 3.32
N THR A 73 12.66 3.51 2.90
CA THR A 73 12.94 3.97 1.53
C THR A 73 12.77 2.84 0.53
N ALA A 74 13.33 1.66 0.83
CA ALA A 74 13.18 0.47 0.01
C ALA A 74 11.70 0.07 -0.13
N LEU A 75 10.94 0.15 0.97
CA LEU A 75 9.51 -0.14 0.97
C LEU A 75 8.74 0.80 0.04
N LEU A 76 9.01 2.11 0.12
CA LEU A 76 8.36 3.11 -0.74
C LEU A 76 8.73 2.95 -2.22
N ARG A 77 9.98 2.56 -2.53
CA ARG A 77 10.39 2.21 -3.90
C ARG A 77 9.68 0.97 -4.41
N GLY A 78 9.53 -0.05 -3.57
CA GLY A 78 8.76 -1.24 -3.89
C GLY A 78 7.29 -0.91 -4.19
N VAL A 79 6.65 -0.09 -3.36
CA VAL A 79 5.28 0.38 -3.59
C VAL A 79 5.17 1.18 -4.90
N TYR A 80 6.18 1.98 -5.24
CA TYR A 80 6.20 2.69 -6.52
C TYR A 80 6.35 1.76 -7.72
N LYS A 81 7.21 0.74 -7.63
CA LYS A 81 7.51 -0.20 -8.72
C LYS A 81 6.40 -1.24 -8.95
N TYR A 82 5.85 -1.79 -7.87
CA TYR A 82 4.91 -2.92 -7.92
C TYR A 82 3.47 -2.53 -7.57
N GLY A 83 3.26 -1.34 -7.00
CA GLY A 83 1.98 -0.88 -6.51
C GLY A 83 1.75 -1.17 -5.01
N LEU A 84 0.80 -0.42 -4.43
CA LEU A 84 0.40 -0.59 -3.04
C LEU A 84 -0.39 -1.91 -2.88
N GLY A 85 0.04 -2.77 -1.96
CA GLY A 85 -0.61 -4.06 -1.71
C GLY A 85 0.07 -5.25 -2.39
N SER A 86 0.96 -5.02 -3.35
CA SER A 86 1.77 -6.06 -4.03
C SER A 86 2.94 -6.53 -3.15
N TRP A 87 2.67 -6.91 -1.89
CA TRP A 87 3.71 -7.19 -0.90
C TRP A 87 4.57 -8.41 -1.22
N GLU A 88 4.01 -9.40 -1.92
CA GLU A 88 4.74 -10.57 -2.39
C GLU A 88 5.84 -10.16 -3.38
N ALA A 89 5.49 -9.37 -4.38
CA ALA A 89 6.43 -8.84 -5.36
C ALA A 89 7.50 -7.94 -4.69
N ILE A 90 7.09 -7.10 -3.74
CA ILE A 90 8.02 -6.26 -2.96
C ILE A 90 8.99 -7.11 -2.13
N LYS A 91 8.51 -8.19 -1.50
CA LYS A 91 9.34 -9.11 -0.71
C LYS A 91 10.33 -9.89 -1.58
N MET A 92 9.91 -10.32 -2.76
CA MET A 92 10.73 -11.09 -3.69
C MET A 92 11.79 -10.27 -4.42
N ASP A 93 11.75 -8.94 -4.37
CA ASP A 93 12.74 -8.09 -5.04
C ASP A 93 14.06 -8.06 -4.24
N PRO A 94 15.16 -8.65 -4.77
CA PRO A 94 16.45 -8.64 -4.09
C PRO A 94 17.07 -7.24 -4.01
N GLN A 95 16.65 -6.29 -4.86
CA GLN A 95 17.16 -4.91 -4.82
C GLN A 95 16.66 -4.14 -3.61
N LEU A 96 15.54 -4.56 -3.02
CA LEU A 96 14.95 -3.91 -1.85
C LEU A 96 15.49 -4.46 -0.52
N GLY A 97 15.99 -5.71 -0.50
CA GLY A 97 16.54 -6.32 0.70
C GLY A 97 15.53 -6.53 1.84
N LEU A 98 14.23 -6.59 1.51
CA LEU A 98 13.13 -6.70 2.47
C LEU A 98 12.65 -8.14 2.70
N ALA A 99 13.24 -9.12 2.00
CA ALA A 99 12.81 -10.52 2.02
C ALA A 99 12.71 -11.11 3.44
N ASP A 100 13.70 -10.84 4.28
CA ASP A 100 13.77 -11.34 5.66
C ASP A 100 13.02 -10.46 6.67
N LYS A 101 12.50 -9.31 6.21
CA LYS A 101 11.84 -8.31 7.07
C LYS A 101 10.32 -8.32 6.93
N ILE A 102 9.81 -8.75 5.77
CA ILE A 102 8.37 -8.79 5.49
C ILE A 102 7.83 -10.20 5.73
N PHE A 103 7.04 -10.32 6.80
CA PHE A 103 6.28 -11.54 7.11
C PHE A 103 4.87 -11.41 6.54
N LEU A 104 4.66 -12.02 5.37
CA LEU A 104 3.32 -12.21 4.82
C LEU A 104 2.73 -13.41 5.55
N LYS A 105 1.61 -13.20 6.25
CA LYS A 105 0.76 -14.33 6.64
C LYS A 105 0.28 -14.95 5.34
N ASP A 106 0.45 -16.26 5.20
CA ASP A 106 -0.19 -17.03 4.13
C ASP A 106 -1.68 -16.71 4.19
N LYS A 107 -2.14 -15.85 3.28
CA LYS A 107 -3.54 -15.82 2.94
C LYS A 107 -3.69 -17.04 2.06
N GLU A 108 -4.44 -18.02 2.54
CA GLU A 108 -5.06 -18.99 1.65
C GLU A 108 -5.58 -18.23 0.43
N THR A 109 -5.04 -18.61 -0.71
CA THR A 109 -5.37 -18.20 -2.07
C THR A 109 -6.80 -17.67 -2.20
N GLU A 110 -6.95 -16.37 -2.42
CA GLU A 110 -8.05 -15.91 -3.25
C GLU A 110 -7.46 -15.18 -4.46
N ASP A 111 -6.91 -16.01 -5.35
CA ASP A 111 -6.73 -15.74 -6.78
C ASP A 111 -8.05 -15.24 -7.36
N LYS A 112 -8.22 -13.92 -7.39
CA LYS A 112 -9.12 -13.27 -8.35
C LYS A 112 -8.31 -12.26 -9.14
N CYS A 113 -7.27 -12.77 -9.81
CA CYS A 113 -6.94 -12.23 -11.12
C CYS A 113 -8.05 -12.69 -12.05
N SER A 114 -9.09 -11.87 -12.22
CA SER A 114 -10.10 -12.09 -13.25
C SER A 114 -9.41 -11.92 -14.61
N GLU A 115 -8.98 -13.05 -15.16
CA GLU A 115 -8.70 -13.24 -16.57
C GLU A 115 -9.95 -12.79 -17.35
N VAL A 116 -9.79 -11.72 -18.13
CA VAL A 116 -10.80 -11.25 -19.08
C VAL A 116 -10.53 -11.93 -20.41
N VAL A 117 -11.40 -12.88 -20.76
CA VAL A 117 -11.59 -13.38 -22.13
C VAL A 117 -13.03 -13.08 -22.53
#